data_AF-A0A6S7FRL8-F1
#
_entry.id   AF-A0A6S7FRL8-F1
#
_cell.length_a   1.000
_cell.length_b   1.000
_cell.length_c   1.000
_cell.angle_alpha   90.00
_cell.angle_beta   90.00
_cell.angle_gamma   90.00
#
_symmetry.space_group_name_H-M   'P 1'
#
loop_
_entity.id
_entity.type
_entity.pdbx_description
1 polymer ?
#
loop_
_entity_poly.entity_id
_entity_poly.type
_entity_poly.pdbx_seq_one_letter_code
_entity_poly.pdbx_strand_id
1 'polypeptide(L)'
;MEEYFQEVGRAGRDGLPAVATIYYNCYDIRSGDNAVDAVMKELVSGKGCKRRLILNYFGHNLAQVNTNIIHTCCDNDATKSECDECLQSGLSLQVQSTSMKQTFLSGDCAEDTGTDLLSIGSEQKNGICKALEEYMKMLYFGPSCIGGMSLATGFTPDLVDKTVEQCEQLVSIEAVEHILSVFSRENAKVIFDIIKKFSS
;
A
#
# COMPACT_ATOMS: atom_id res chain seq x y z
N MET A 1 -13.71 -19.17 1.37
CA MET A 1 -13.57 -18.42 0.07
C MET A 1 -14.13 -17.00 0.13
N GLU A 2 -15.07 -16.75 1.04
CA GLU A 2 -15.86 -15.54 1.20
C GLU A 2 -15.02 -14.33 1.57
N GLU A 3 -14.08 -14.49 2.51
CA GLU A 3 -13.17 -13.41 2.91
C GLU A 3 -12.35 -12.94 1.71
N TYR A 4 -11.78 -13.87 0.95
CA TYR A 4 -11.06 -13.54 -0.29
C TYR A 4 -11.96 -12.76 -1.26
N PHE A 5 -13.19 -13.23 -1.50
CA PHE A 5 -14.12 -12.56 -2.41
C PHE A 5 -14.49 -11.15 -1.96
N GLN A 6 -14.72 -10.95 -0.65
CA GLN A 6 -15.02 -9.64 -0.08
C GLN A 6 -13.84 -8.68 -0.23
N GLU A 7 -12.62 -9.14 0.04
CA GLU A 7 -11.42 -8.30 -0.02
C GLU A 7 -11.09 -7.89 -1.47
N VAL A 8 -11.10 -8.83 -2.42
CA VAL A 8 -10.85 -8.49 -3.83
C VAL A 8 -11.99 -7.70 -4.45
N GLY A 9 -13.22 -7.88 -3.97
CA GLY A 9 -14.41 -7.14 -4.42
C GLY A 9 -14.42 -5.66 -4.06
N ARG A 10 -13.48 -5.19 -3.22
CA ARG A 10 -13.32 -3.76 -2.92
C ARG A 10 -12.58 -3.01 -4.03
N ALA A 11 -11.81 -3.71 -4.87
CA ALA A 11 -11.09 -3.12 -5.98
C ALA A 11 -12.04 -2.73 -7.13
N GLY A 12 -11.70 -1.69 -7.90
CA GLY A 12 -12.48 -1.29 -9.09
C GLY A 12 -13.85 -0.67 -8.78
N ARG A 13 -14.01 -0.02 -7.61
CA ARG A 13 -15.26 0.67 -7.23
C ARG A 13 -15.60 1.88 -8.10
N ASP A 14 -14.61 2.40 -8.80
CA ASP A 14 -14.74 3.41 -9.86
C ASP A 14 -15.30 2.85 -11.17
N GLY A 15 -15.49 1.52 -11.26
CA GLY A 15 -15.92 0.83 -12.48
C GLY A 15 -14.80 0.61 -13.50
N LEU A 16 -13.57 1.00 -13.19
CA LEU A 16 -12.42 0.75 -14.05
C LEU A 16 -11.88 -0.68 -13.82
N PRO A 17 -11.21 -1.29 -14.82
CA PRO A 17 -10.61 -2.61 -14.66
C PRO A 17 -9.61 -2.66 -13.51
N ALA A 18 -9.72 -3.68 -12.66
CA ALA A 18 -8.80 -3.94 -11.57
C ALA A 18 -8.25 -5.37 -11.62
N VAL A 19 -7.04 -5.56 -11.12
CA VAL A 19 -6.36 -6.86 -11.07
C VAL A 19 -6.25 -7.31 -9.61
N ALA A 20 -6.68 -8.54 -9.34
CA ALA A 20 -6.52 -9.20 -8.05
C ALA A 20 -5.44 -10.28 -8.14
N THR A 21 -4.29 -10.05 -7.50
CA THR A 21 -3.15 -10.98 -7.48
C THR A 21 -3.07 -11.68 -6.14
N ILE A 22 -2.93 -13.00 -6.16
CA ILE A 22 -2.73 -13.81 -4.95
C ILE A 22 -1.38 -14.52 -5.00
N TYR A 23 -0.58 -14.35 -3.95
CA TYR A 23 0.67 -15.08 -3.77
C TYR A 23 0.41 -16.29 -2.87
N TYR A 24 0.93 -17.45 -3.27
CA TYR A 24 0.85 -18.66 -2.49
C TYR A 24 2.12 -19.50 -2.70
N ASN A 25 2.46 -20.30 -1.69
CA ASN A 25 3.50 -21.31 -1.78
C ASN A 25 2.96 -22.67 -1.27
N CYS A 26 3.79 -23.72 -1.33
CA CYS A 26 3.40 -25.06 -0.89
C CYS A 26 3.14 -25.17 0.62
N TYR A 27 3.70 -24.28 1.44
CA TYR A 27 3.46 -24.22 2.88
C TYR A 27 2.05 -23.71 3.17
N ASP A 28 1.62 -22.66 2.46
CA ASP A 28 0.29 -22.04 2.65
C ASP A 28 -0.86 -23.00 2.29
N ILE A 29 -0.68 -23.81 1.24
CA ILE A 29 -1.71 -24.77 0.78
C ILE A 29 -1.56 -26.16 1.39
N ARG A 30 -0.65 -26.36 2.34
CA ARG A 30 -0.48 -27.65 3.00
C ARG A 30 -1.71 -27.98 3.84
N SER A 31 -2.03 -29.26 3.99
CA SER A 31 -3.07 -29.72 4.92
C SER A 31 -2.47 -29.84 6.33
N GLY A 32 -3.08 -29.19 7.32
CA GLY A 32 -2.64 -29.08 8.72
C GLY A 32 -3.56 -28.16 9.53
N ASP A 33 -3.18 -27.78 10.75
CA ASP A 33 -4.04 -27.00 11.67
C ASP A 33 -4.40 -25.59 11.17
N ASN A 34 -3.62 -25.04 10.22
CA ASN A 34 -3.90 -23.79 9.52
C ASN A 34 -4.25 -24.03 8.03
N ALA A 35 -4.87 -25.17 7.71
CA ALA A 35 -5.18 -25.51 6.33
C ALA A 35 -6.11 -24.46 5.72
N VAL A 36 -5.65 -23.85 4.62
CA VAL A 36 -6.49 -23.10 3.70
C VAL A 36 -7.65 -23.99 3.25
N ASP A 37 -8.85 -23.41 3.14
CA ASP A 37 -10.04 -24.10 2.69
C ASP A 37 -9.81 -24.80 1.34
N ALA A 38 -10.39 -25.98 1.14
CA ALA A 38 -10.20 -26.81 -0.06
C ALA A 38 -10.54 -26.04 -1.34
N VAL A 39 -11.60 -25.23 -1.32
CA VAL A 39 -12.00 -24.39 -2.45
C VAL A 39 -10.96 -23.30 -2.74
N MET A 40 -10.33 -22.76 -1.70
CA MET A 40 -9.29 -21.76 -1.85
C MET A 40 -7.98 -22.37 -2.36
N LYS A 41 -7.68 -23.63 -2.01
CA LYS A 41 -6.60 -24.41 -2.63
C LYS A 41 -6.86 -24.63 -4.12
N GLU A 42 -8.09 -24.98 -4.50
CA GLU A 42 -8.49 -25.13 -5.90
C GLU A 42 -8.38 -23.80 -6.66
N LEU A 43 -8.72 -22.66 -6.03
CA LEU A 43 -8.59 -21.34 -6.64
C LEU A 43 -7.15 -21.02 -7.04
N VAL A 44 -6.17 -21.33 -6.18
CA VAL A 44 -4.76 -20.96 -6.42
C VAL A 44 -4.00 -21.98 -7.26
N SER A 45 -4.31 -23.27 -7.12
CA SER A 45 -3.58 -24.37 -7.77
C SER A 45 -4.30 -24.97 -8.99
N GLY A 46 -5.60 -24.73 -9.12
CA GLY A 46 -6.43 -25.28 -10.18
C GLY A 46 -6.15 -24.64 -11.54
N LYS A 47 -6.38 -25.41 -12.61
CA LYS A 47 -6.27 -24.95 -14.01
C LYS A 47 -7.59 -24.40 -14.59
N GLY A 48 -8.67 -24.48 -13.81
CA GLY A 48 -10.00 -24.01 -14.17
C GLY A 48 -10.10 -22.48 -14.19
N CYS A 49 -11.15 -21.94 -14.81
CA CYS A 49 -11.44 -20.50 -14.76
C CYS A 49 -11.73 -20.08 -13.31
N LYS A 50 -10.94 -19.16 -12.77
CA LYS A 50 -11.07 -18.69 -11.38
C LYS A 50 -12.40 -17.99 -11.13
N ARG A 51 -12.87 -17.19 -12.09
CA ARG A 51 -14.19 -16.53 -12.01
C ARG A 51 -15.33 -17.55 -11.93
N ARG A 52 -15.23 -18.65 -12.68
CA ARG A 52 -16.24 -19.73 -12.66
C ARG A 52 -16.25 -20.46 -11.32
N LEU A 53 -15.08 -20.78 -10.76
CA LEU A 53 -14.97 -21.41 -9.45
C LEU A 53 -15.65 -20.56 -8.36
N ILE A 54 -15.34 -19.26 -8.32
CA ILE A 54 -15.92 -18.32 -7.36
C ILE A 54 -17.44 -18.22 -7.53
N LEU A 55 -17.94 -18.09 -8.76
CA LEU A 55 -19.38 -17.97 -9.01
C LEU A 55 -20.13 -19.25 -8.64
N ASN A 56 -19.57 -20.41 -8.97
CA ASN A 56 -20.14 -21.71 -8.59
C ASN A 56 -20.20 -21.88 -7.06
N TYR A 57 -19.18 -21.41 -6.34
CA TYR A 57 -19.15 -21.43 -4.88
C TYR A 57 -20.37 -20.72 -4.26
N PHE A 58 -20.80 -19.59 -4.84
CA PHE A 58 -21.99 -18.84 -4.40
C PHE A 58 -23.31 -19.35 -5.03
N GLY A 59 -23.30 -20.50 -5.72
CA GLY A 59 -24.49 -21.09 -6.34
C GLY A 59 -24.90 -20.48 -7.68
N HIS A 60 -24.05 -19.64 -8.28
CA HIS A 60 -24.29 -19.08 -9.61
C HIS A 60 -23.71 -20.00 -10.70
N ASN A 61 -24.58 -20.80 -11.32
CA ASN A 61 -24.19 -21.60 -12.48
C ASN A 61 -24.12 -20.73 -13.74
N LEU A 62 -22.92 -20.54 -14.25
CA LEU A 62 -22.70 -19.91 -15.55
C LEU A 62 -22.98 -20.91 -16.67
N ALA A 63 -24.23 -21.05 -17.07
CA ALA A 63 -24.61 -21.89 -18.20
C ALA A 63 -23.95 -21.44 -19.52
N GLN A 64 -23.63 -20.15 -19.65
CA GLN A 64 -22.91 -19.57 -20.79
C GLN A 64 -22.07 -18.37 -20.30
N VAL A 65 -20.77 -18.57 -20.10
CA VAL A 65 -19.85 -17.43 -20.06
C VAL A 65 -19.77 -16.90 -21.48
N ASN A 66 -20.21 -15.66 -21.67
CA ASN A 66 -20.12 -14.97 -22.95
C ASN A 66 -18.65 -15.00 -23.40
N THR A 67 -18.36 -15.70 -24.49
CA THR A 67 -17.00 -16.00 -24.99
C THR A 67 -16.25 -14.76 -25.48
N ASN A 68 -16.83 -13.57 -25.35
CA ASN A 68 -16.26 -12.30 -25.78
C ASN A 68 -15.42 -11.58 -24.71
N ILE A 69 -15.34 -12.09 -23.47
CA ILE A 69 -14.51 -11.52 -22.40
C ILE A 69 -13.36 -12.48 -22.09
N ILE A 70 -12.44 -12.62 -23.04
CA ILE A 70 -11.32 -13.58 -22.93
C ILE A 70 -10.16 -12.95 -22.15
N HIS A 71 -9.81 -11.69 -22.44
CA HIS A 71 -8.55 -11.07 -21.99
C HIS A 71 -8.59 -10.47 -20.58
N THR A 72 -9.76 -10.23 -20.02
CA THR A 72 -9.93 -9.69 -18.65
C THR A 72 -10.53 -10.74 -17.71
N CYS A 73 -10.53 -12.01 -18.12
CA CYS A 73 -11.15 -13.06 -17.34
C CYS A 73 -10.32 -13.44 -16.10
N CYS A 74 -9.23 -14.18 -16.30
CA CYS A 74 -8.24 -14.54 -15.28
C CYS A 74 -6.97 -15.07 -15.96
N ASP A 75 -5.91 -15.26 -15.19
CA ASP A 75 -4.63 -15.86 -15.62
C ASP A 75 -4.79 -17.23 -16.31
N ASN A 76 -5.67 -18.09 -15.79
CA ASN A 76 -5.91 -19.43 -16.35
C ASN A 76 -6.61 -19.44 -17.72
N ASP A 77 -7.32 -18.36 -18.07
CA ASP A 77 -7.97 -18.23 -19.39
C ASP A 77 -7.13 -17.38 -20.34
N ALA A 78 -6.33 -16.43 -19.81
CA ALA A 78 -5.35 -15.67 -20.59
C ALA A 78 -4.30 -16.57 -21.26
N THR A 79 -3.99 -17.74 -20.68
CA THR A 79 -3.06 -18.73 -21.24
C THR A 79 -3.67 -19.62 -22.34
N LYS A 80 -5.00 -19.59 -22.51
CA LYS A 80 -5.71 -20.42 -23.52
C LYS A 80 -6.03 -19.67 -24.81
N SER A 81 -5.81 -18.35 -24.82
CA SER A 81 -6.10 -17.52 -25.99
C SER A 81 -4.92 -17.47 -26.95
N GLU A 82 -5.07 -18.09 -28.12
CA GLU A 82 -4.31 -17.74 -29.33
C GLU A 82 -4.84 -16.39 -29.85
N CYS A 83 -4.53 -15.31 -29.14
CA CYS A 83 -4.90 -13.95 -29.56
C CYS A 83 -3.65 -13.19 -30.00
N ASP A 84 -3.61 -12.84 -31.28
CA ASP A 84 -2.50 -12.11 -31.89
C ASP A 84 -2.27 -10.72 -31.26
N GLU A 85 -3.31 -10.05 -30.76
CA GLU A 85 -3.17 -8.75 -30.07
C GLU A 85 -2.51 -8.86 -28.68
N CYS A 86 -2.66 -9.99 -27.99
CA CYS A 86 -2.04 -10.22 -26.68
C CYS A 86 -0.55 -10.58 -26.77
N LEU A 87 -0.12 -11.18 -27.89
CA LEU A 87 1.27 -11.58 -28.11
C LEU A 87 2.21 -10.36 -28.17
N GLN A 88 1.73 -9.21 -28.66
CA GLN A 88 2.50 -7.96 -28.73
C GLN A 88 2.56 -7.21 -27.39
N SER A 89 1.51 -7.31 -26.55
CA SER A 89 1.42 -6.61 -25.27
C SER A 89 2.17 -7.33 -24.13
N GLY A 90 2.30 -8.66 -24.19
CA GLY A 90 3.10 -9.46 -23.25
C GLY A 90 4.59 -9.10 -23.23
N LEU A 91 5.13 -8.56 -24.34
CA LEU A 91 6.53 -8.15 -24.42
C LEU A 91 6.81 -6.81 -23.72
N SER A 92 5.80 -5.95 -23.55
CA SER A 92 5.96 -4.62 -22.97
C SER A 92 5.99 -4.60 -21.42
N LEU A 93 5.46 -5.65 -20.77
CA LEU A 93 5.41 -5.75 -19.30
C LEU A 93 6.72 -6.26 -18.67
N GLN A 94 7.67 -6.78 -19.47
CA GLN A 94 8.95 -7.29 -18.97
C GLN A 94 10.12 -6.29 -19.10
N VAL A 95 9.91 -5.10 -19.67
CA VAL A 95 10.98 -4.11 -19.93
C VAL A 95 10.96 -2.92 -18.96
N GLN A 96 9.91 -2.77 -18.12
CA GLN A 96 9.77 -1.62 -17.23
C GLN A 96 10.39 -1.79 -15.82
N SER A 97 11.15 -2.85 -15.56
CA SER A 97 11.82 -3.07 -14.27
C SER A 97 13.21 -2.43 -14.13
N THR A 98 13.72 -1.67 -15.11
CA THR A 98 15.00 -0.95 -14.96
C THR A 98 15.06 0.38 -15.72
N SER A 99 14.51 1.46 -15.16
CA SER A 99 15.06 2.82 -15.36
C SER A 99 14.38 3.86 -14.47
N MET A 100 15.00 4.20 -13.34
CA MET A 100 14.79 5.50 -12.71
C MET A 100 16.09 6.29 -12.83
N LYS A 101 16.14 7.17 -13.84
CA LYS A 101 17.20 8.17 -13.98
C LYS A 101 16.94 9.29 -12.98
N GLN A 102 17.80 9.40 -11.97
CA GLN A 102 17.91 10.60 -11.14
C GLN A 102 18.34 11.77 -12.03
N THR A 103 17.47 12.76 -12.17
CA THR A 103 17.80 14.04 -12.77
C THR A 103 18.06 15.02 -11.63
N PHE A 104 19.34 15.29 -11.42
CA PHE A 104 19.84 16.40 -10.64
C PHE A 104 19.51 17.70 -11.35
N LEU A 105 18.91 18.68 -10.67
CA LEU A 105 19.02 20.08 -11.06
C LEU A 105 19.19 20.96 -9.83
N SER A 106 20.34 21.63 -9.82
CA SER A 106 20.78 22.70 -8.93
C SER A 106 19.95 23.97 -9.13
N GLY A 107 19.83 24.79 -8.07
CA GLY A 107 19.35 26.16 -8.14
C GLY A 107 19.59 26.90 -6.83
N ASP A 108 20.57 27.81 -6.82
CA ASP A 108 20.94 28.68 -5.70
C ASP A 108 20.08 29.97 -5.64
N CYS A 109 19.97 30.50 -4.40
CA CYS A 109 19.94 31.91 -3.89
C CYS A 109 18.87 32.92 -4.39
N ALA A 110 18.35 33.92 -3.65
CA ALA A 110 18.68 34.58 -2.36
C ALA A 110 17.45 35.38 -1.79
N GLU A 111 17.45 35.65 -0.46
CA GLU A 111 16.99 36.82 0.35
C GLU A 111 15.69 37.62 0.01
N ASP A 112 14.90 38.25 0.90
CA ASP A 112 14.82 38.52 2.35
C ASP A 112 13.42 39.17 2.60
N THR A 113 12.79 38.96 3.77
CA THR A 113 12.16 40.01 4.63
C THR A 113 11.39 39.35 5.78
N GLY A 114 11.73 39.77 7.01
CA GLY A 114 11.53 38.99 8.22
C GLY A 114 10.17 39.03 8.93
N THR A 115 10.05 38.13 9.89
CA THR A 115 9.33 38.29 11.16
C THR A 115 9.72 37.14 12.10
N ASP A 116 9.90 37.44 13.38
CA ASP A 116 10.46 36.57 14.43
C ASP A 116 9.85 35.17 14.51
N LEU A 117 10.58 34.15 14.03
CA LEU A 117 10.27 32.74 14.27
C LEU A 117 11.59 31.98 14.53
N LEU A 118 11.60 31.20 15.62
CA LEU A 118 12.68 30.29 16.00
C LEU A 118 12.97 29.33 14.85
N SER A 119 13.99 29.66 14.05
CA SER A 119 14.38 28.88 12.89
C SER A 119 15.00 27.56 13.36
N ILE A 120 14.23 26.47 13.25
CA ILE A 120 14.72 25.12 13.52
C ILE A 120 15.75 24.79 12.43
N GLY A 121 17.01 24.66 12.81
CA GLY A 121 18.12 24.41 11.90
C GLY A 121 17.99 23.07 11.17
N SER A 122 18.64 22.93 10.02
CA SER A 122 18.63 21.70 9.20
C SER A 122 19.12 20.47 9.97
N GLU A 123 20.00 20.66 10.95
CA GLU A 123 20.48 19.61 11.85
C GLU A 123 19.40 19.12 12.83
N GLN A 124 18.58 20.04 13.36
CA GLN A 124 17.45 19.71 14.24
C GLN A 124 16.34 19.00 13.44
N LYS A 125 16.05 19.46 12.21
CA LYS A 125 15.09 18.80 11.29
C LYS A 125 15.51 17.36 10.97
N ASN A 126 16.80 17.13 10.75
CA ASN A 126 17.35 15.78 10.56
C ASN A 126 17.24 14.92 11.83
N GLY A 127 17.46 15.50 13.01
CA GLY A 127 17.28 14.83 14.30
C GLY A 127 15.82 14.39 14.54
N ILE A 128 14.87 15.27 14.23
CA ILE A 128 13.42 14.99 14.29
C ILE A 128 13.06 13.86 13.31
N CYS A 129 13.52 13.95 12.06
CA CYS A 129 13.26 12.93 11.04
C CYS A 129 13.72 11.54 11.49
N LYS A 130 14.98 11.42 11.96
CA LYS A 130 15.54 10.15 12.44
C LYS A 130 14.78 9.59 13.64
N ALA A 131 14.40 10.43 14.60
CA ALA A 131 13.66 9.98 15.78
C ALA A 131 12.25 9.48 15.41
N LEU A 132 11.58 10.13 14.46
CA LEU A 132 10.29 9.69 13.94
C LEU A 132 10.41 8.38 13.14
N GLU A 133 11.45 8.22 12.32
CA GLU A 133 11.73 6.96 11.61
C GLU A 133 12.03 5.81 12.58
N GLU A 134 12.76 6.06 13.68
CA GLU A 134 13.01 5.07 14.72
C GLU A 134 11.72 4.66 15.44
N TYR A 135 10.87 5.62 15.80
CA TYR A 135 9.56 5.34 16.36
C TYR A 135 8.70 4.53 15.39
N MET A 136 8.70 4.90 14.11
CA MET A 136 8.02 4.16 13.05
C MET A 136 8.54 2.71 12.95
N LYS A 137 9.86 2.50 13.09
CA LYS A 137 10.47 1.16 13.19
C LYS A 137 10.04 0.37 14.40
N MET A 138 9.85 1.00 15.56
CA MET A 138 9.32 0.32 16.74
C MET A 138 7.87 -0.12 16.54
N LEU A 139 7.06 0.68 15.84
CA LEU A 139 5.69 0.32 15.48
C LEU A 139 5.65 -0.86 14.47
N TYR A 140 6.71 -1.06 13.68
CA TYR A 140 6.81 -2.18 12.74
C TYR A 140 7.05 -3.55 13.38
N PHE A 141 7.36 -3.64 14.68
CA PHE A 141 7.56 -4.91 15.39
C PHE A 141 6.27 -5.55 15.94
N GLY A 142 5.10 -4.99 15.63
CA GLY A 142 3.79 -5.54 16.02
C GLY A 142 3.33 -6.75 15.18
N PRO A 143 2.23 -7.42 15.58
CA PRO A 143 1.69 -8.58 14.86
C PRO A 143 1.34 -8.23 13.41
N SER A 144 1.65 -9.13 12.48
CA SER A 144 1.46 -8.98 11.04
C SER A 144 0.09 -8.38 10.68
N CYS A 145 0.06 -7.12 10.24
CA CYS A 145 -1.18 -6.42 9.94
C CYS A 145 -1.63 -6.71 8.50
N ILE A 146 -2.92 -7.01 8.31
CA ILE A 146 -3.56 -7.04 6.99
C ILE A 146 -3.89 -5.59 6.61
N GLY A 147 -3.51 -5.13 5.41
CA GLY A 147 -3.80 -3.78 4.90
C GLY A 147 -2.62 -2.81 4.82
N GLY A 148 -1.40 -3.24 5.16
CA GLY A 148 -0.22 -2.37 5.12
C GLY A 148 -0.06 -1.54 6.40
N MET A 149 1.18 -1.45 6.88
CA MET A 149 1.47 -0.94 8.23
C MET A 149 1.02 0.51 8.44
N SER A 150 1.09 1.34 7.40
CA SER A 150 0.61 2.73 7.43
C SER A 150 -0.87 2.85 7.77
N LEU A 151 -1.71 1.89 7.35
CA LEU A 151 -3.13 1.86 7.69
C LEU A 151 -3.36 1.34 9.11
N ALA A 152 -2.53 0.40 9.57
CA ALA A 152 -2.66 -0.21 10.88
C ALA A 152 -2.20 0.69 12.02
N THR A 153 -1.12 1.45 11.80
CA THR A 153 -0.53 2.34 12.82
C THR A 153 -1.01 3.78 12.71
N GLY A 154 -1.57 4.16 11.56
CA GLY A 154 -1.86 5.56 11.23
C GLY A 154 -0.61 6.43 11.14
N PHE A 155 0.58 5.81 11.01
CA PHE A 155 1.88 6.48 10.99
C PHE A 155 2.58 6.16 9.66
N THR A 156 2.56 7.14 8.75
CA THR A 156 3.09 7.02 7.38
C THR A 156 4.46 7.70 7.23
N PRO A 157 5.26 7.34 6.22
CA PRO A 157 6.42 8.12 5.82
C PRO A 157 6.06 9.59 5.51
N ASP A 158 4.95 9.80 4.79
CA ASP A 158 4.45 11.15 4.49
C ASP A 158 4.14 11.98 5.75
N LEU A 159 3.75 11.33 6.86
CA LEU A 159 3.53 11.99 8.14
C LEU A 159 4.86 12.48 8.74
N VAL A 160 5.94 11.71 8.57
CA VAL A 160 7.29 12.11 8.99
C VAL A 160 7.73 13.35 8.20
N ASP A 161 7.59 13.31 6.88
CA ASP A 161 7.98 14.43 6.00
C ASP A 161 7.19 15.71 6.36
N LYS A 162 5.86 15.60 6.48
CA LYS A 162 5.01 16.73 6.90
C LYS A 162 5.35 17.26 8.28
N THR A 163 5.72 16.37 9.21
CA THR A 163 6.15 16.79 10.55
C THR A 163 7.43 17.62 10.48
N VAL A 164 8.39 17.23 9.64
CA VAL A 164 9.65 17.97 9.45
C VAL A 164 9.41 19.30 8.73
N GLU A 165 8.54 19.32 7.72
CA GLU A 165 8.15 20.54 6.98
C GLU A 165 7.45 21.56 7.88
N GLN A 166 6.55 21.09 8.74
CA GLN A 166 5.68 21.95 9.56
C GLN A 166 6.08 22.04 11.03
N CYS A 167 7.26 21.52 11.42
CA CYS A 167 7.70 21.42 12.82
C CYS A 167 7.62 22.75 13.60
N GLU A 168 7.82 23.88 12.93
CA GLU A 168 7.76 25.23 13.50
C GLU A 168 6.34 25.63 13.96
N GLN A 169 5.30 25.02 13.39
CA GLN A 169 3.89 25.29 13.70
C GLN A 169 3.31 24.32 14.75
N LEU A 170 4.05 23.26 15.09
CA LEU A 170 3.61 22.18 15.97
C LEU A 170 3.94 22.47 17.45
N VAL A 171 3.36 23.56 17.96
CA VAL A 171 3.63 24.08 19.32
C VAL A 171 2.76 23.47 20.43
N SER A 172 1.78 22.64 20.08
CA SER A 172 0.97 21.89 21.05
C SER A 172 0.51 20.54 20.47
N ILE A 173 0.01 19.65 21.34
CA ILE A 173 -0.55 18.36 20.93
C ILE A 173 -1.77 18.57 20.02
N GLU A 174 -2.61 19.55 20.33
CA GLU A 174 -3.78 19.92 19.52
C GLU A 174 -3.35 20.43 18.13
N ALA A 175 -2.24 21.18 18.06
CA ALA A 175 -1.66 21.61 16.78
C ALA A 175 -1.22 20.40 15.94
N VAL A 176 -0.64 19.36 16.57
CA VAL A 176 -0.28 18.11 15.90
C VAL A 176 -1.51 17.36 15.38
N GLU A 177 -2.56 17.22 16.19
CA GLU A 177 -3.80 16.55 15.78
C GLU A 177 -4.45 17.27 14.58
N HIS A 178 -4.52 18.61 14.61
CA HIS A 178 -5.19 19.39 13.57
C HIS A 178 -4.35 19.61 12.31
N ILE A 179 -3.07 19.97 12.43
CA ILE A 179 -2.20 20.31 11.29
C ILE A 179 -1.79 19.03 10.54
N LEU A 180 -1.40 17.99 11.28
CA LEU A 180 -0.96 16.74 10.69
C LEU A 180 -2.09 15.72 10.49
N SER A 181 -3.33 16.06 10.90
CA SER A 181 -4.50 15.17 10.80
C SER A 181 -4.26 13.79 11.45
N VAL A 182 -3.57 13.78 12.59
CA VAL A 182 -3.26 12.55 13.33
C VAL A 182 -4.46 12.14 14.17
N PHE A 183 -5.02 10.96 13.91
CA PHE A 183 -6.24 10.49 14.57
C PHE A 183 -6.01 9.80 15.93
N SER A 184 -4.75 9.42 16.25
CA SER A 184 -4.38 8.86 17.56
C SER A 184 -3.72 9.93 18.43
N ARG A 185 -4.31 10.19 19.59
CA ARG A 185 -3.76 11.11 20.58
C ARG A 185 -2.44 10.62 21.17
N GLU A 186 -2.22 9.31 21.24
CA GLU A 186 -0.94 8.73 21.63
C GLU A 186 0.16 9.07 20.61
N ASN A 187 -0.10 8.89 19.32
CA ASN A 187 0.84 9.25 18.26
C ASN A 187 1.12 10.77 18.25
N ALA A 188 0.09 11.59 18.44
CA ALA A 188 0.24 13.04 18.50
C ALA A 188 1.14 13.49 19.66
N LYS A 189 1.01 12.87 20.84
CA LYS A 189 1.90 13.11 21.99
C LYS A 189 3.34 12.75 21.68
N VAL A 190 3.59 11.58 21.08
CA VAL A 190 4.95 11.14 20.74
C VAL A 190 5.61 12.08 19.74
N ILE A 191 4.87 12.49 18.70
CA ILE A 191 5.36 13.47 17.71
C ILE A 191 5.73 14.79 18.42
N PHE A 192 4.85 15.30 19.27
CA PHE A 192 5.09 16.53 20.02
C PHE A 192 6.31 16.43 20.95
N ASP A 193 6.45 15.33 21.68
CA ASP A 193 7.59 15.10 22.59
C ASP A 193 8.92 15.01 21.82
N ILE A 194 8.91 14.38 20.64
CA ILE A 194 10.07 14.34 19.75
C ILE A 194 10.44 15.74 19.29
N ILE A 195 9.50 16.54 18.79
CA ILE A 195 9.77 17.92 18.34
C ILE A 195 10.33 18.75 19.49
N LYS A 196 9.70 18.68 20.67
CA LYS A 196 10.12 19.42 21.87
C LYS A 196 11.55 19.09 22.31
N LYS A 197 11.97 17.82 22.15
CA LYS A 197 13.33 17.36 22.47
C LYS A 197 14.39 18.03 21.60
N PHE A 198 14.08 18.36 20.35
CA PHE A 198 15.01 18.98 19.40
C PHE A 198 14.85 20.50 19.28
N SER A 199 13.79 21.07 19.86
CA SER A 199 13.55 22.52 19.94
C SER A 199 14.08 23.16 21.24
N SER A 200 14.75 22.40 22.12
CA SER A 200 15.37 22.88 23.37
C SER A 200 16.86 23.11 23.22
#